data_AF-A0AAD6CCG4-F1
#
_entry.id   AF-A0AAD6CCG4-F1
#
_cell.length_a   1.000
_cell.length_b   1.000
_cell.length_c   1.000
_cell.angle_alpha   90.00
_cell.angle_beta   90.00
_cell.angle_gamma   90.00
#
_symmetry.space_group_name_H-M   'P 1'
#
loop_
_entity.id
_entity.type
_entity.pdbx_description
1 polymer ?
#
loop_
_entity_poly.entity_id
_entity_poly.type
_entity_poly.pdbx_seq_one_letter_code
_entity_poly.pdbx_strand_id
1 'polypeptide(L)'
;MLPWALAIDIVYVTRPVASNSPTESQSPSQVPNVILYLPPGPLFHGHATPVSEDVNYDEHSQHQQRAIDKAAPSGISPQQALASMTYATVVTVNYRLGAVLPTTSNEETTQTHPISPPPSQSLSNPPFYQYPTPIHDTLAAFDWIQTNLHPTNLGIIGSHIGGSLALMLALTEAQSVKAVASIMPICDWPGLDEYCTTAQPSRIASETLGKTTKRASKKKTLRANAPSDLVPLLAAREALFASPERCFDAFASPVLLLRSAGRDVPPAFPKYTTGPGYPVPVLKDSRHAGDGSLLDPEFDPLDAEGDGFGEEGGHQTIRRRKALSRWPPYGLDYGVAGRGWGGNGVKRLEVTLPWVRVYIDGAEGKENGTVLADQGEEMVSVMRRACFFGREKGFGERRVGLVRNLGVMGSGLELGEDVGGWFGGIFDGRIRDE
;
A
#
# COMPACT_ATOMS: atom_id res chain seq x y z
N MET A 1 12.19 12.11 -18.47
CA MET A 1 12.93 10.86 -18.73
C MET A 1 14.01 10.74 -17.67
N LEU A 2 13.78 9.95 -16.61
CA LEU A 2 14.87 9.58 -15.71
C LEU A 2 15.81 8.60 -16.44
N PRO A 3 17.13 8.67 -16.22
CA PRO A 3 18.06 7.78 -16.91
C PRO A 3 17.84 6.33 -16.46
N TRP A 4 17.73 5.44 -17.45
CA TRP A 4 17.46 3.99 -17.31
C TRP A 4 18.47 3.23 -16.44
N ALA A 5 19.58 3.86 -16.05
CA ALA A 5 20.63 3.25 -15.23
C ALA A 5 20.18 2.88 -13.80
N LEU A 6 19.12 3.49 -13.25
CA LEU A 6 18.64 3.18 -11.89
C LEU A 6 17.78 1.90 -11.82
N ALA A 7 17.26 1.40 -12.94
CA ALA A 7 16.38 0.22 -12.94
C ALA A 7 17.17 -1.10 -12.80
N ILE A 8 18.46 -1.11 -13.10
CA ILE A 8 19.25 -2.35 -13.15
C ILE A 8 19.68 -2.80 -11.73
N ASP A 9 19.90 -1.86 -10.80
CA ASP A 9 20.38 -2.18 -9.45
C ASP A 9 19.27 -2.64 -8.48
N ILE A 10 18.00 -2.58 -8.89
CA ILE A 10 16.85 -2.93 -8.05
C ILE A 10 16.09 -4.17 -8.54
N VAL A 11 16.47 -4.75 -9.69
CA VAL A 11 15.73 -5.84 -10.34
C VAL A 11 16.48 -7.17 -10.23
N TYR A 12 15.80 -8.21 -9.74
CA TYR A 12 16.32 -9.58 -9.68
C TYR A 12 15.42 -10.53 -10.47
N VAL A 13 16.02 -11.39 -11.30
CA VAL A 13 15.29 -12.34 -12.15
C VAL A 13 15.47 -13.76 -11.63
N THR A 14 14.37 -14.44 -11.32
CA THR A 14 14.32 -15.85 -10.97
C THR A 14 13.63 -16.64 -12.09
N ARG A 15 14.30 -17.68 -12.61
CA ARG A 15 13.78 -18.54 -13.68
C ARG A 15 13.34 -19.91 -13.13
N PRO A 16 12.37 -20.59 -13.76
CA PRO A 16 11.97 -21.93 -13.37
C PRO A 16 13.12 -22.93 -13.56
N VAL A 17 13.26 -23.89 -12.63
CA VAL A 17 14.37 -24.87 -12.58
C VAL A 17 14.46 -25.73 -13.85
N ALA A 18 13.35 -25.93 -14.57
CA ALA A 18 13.29 -26.71 -15.80
C ALA A 18 13.91 -26.03 -17.04
N SER A 19 14.35 -24.76 -16.97
CA SER A 19 14.92 -24.05 -18.14
C SER A 19 16.40 -24.36 -18.43
N ASN A 20 17.03 -25.27 -17.68
CA ASN A 20 18.48 -25.54 -17.77
C ASN A 20 18.87 -26.81 -18.55
N SER A 21 17.93 -27.50 -19.20
CA SER A 21 18.25 -28.65 -20.07
C SER A 21 18.41 -28.21 -21.53
N PRO A 22 19.59 -28.35 -22.16
CA PRO A 22 19.73 -28.21 -23.60
C PRO A 22 19.34 -29.55 -24.24
N THR A 23 18.05 -29.75 -24.55
CA THR A 23 17.66 -30.85 -25.45
C THR A 23 16.35 -30.54 -26.18
N GLU A 24 16.53 -30.34 -27.49
CA GLU A 24 15.63 -30.56 -28.63
C GLU A 24 14.19 -30.01 -28.65
N SER A 25 13.97 -29.18 -29.68
CA SER A 25 12.69 -28.83 -30.31
C SER A 25 11.73 -27.91 -29.54
N GLN A 26 12.20 -26.73 -29.12
CA GLN A 26 11.29 -25.62 -28.89
C GLN A 26 10.80 -25.07 -30.24
N SER A 27 9.51 -25.22 -30.50
CA SER A 27 8.81 -24.44 -31.51
C SER A 27 9.10 -22.95 -31.32
N PRO A 28 9.42 -22.19 -32.37
CA PRO A 28 9.60 -20.75 -32.24
C PRO A 28 8.23 -20.14 -31.91
N SER A 29 8.12 -19.34 -30.84
CA SER A 29 7.06 -18.32 -30.57
C SER A 29 6.21 -18.41 -29.29
N GLN A 30 6.60 -19.09 -28.21
CA GLN A 30 5.90 -18.86 -26.92
C GLN A 30 6.61 -17.78 -26.10
N VAL A 31 6.04 -16.58 -26.20
CA VAL A 31 6.38 -15.42 -25.38
C VAL A 31 6.13 -15.76 -23.88
N PRO A 32 7.04 -15.42 -22.95
CA PRO A 32 7.01 -15.98 -21.60
C PRO A 32 5.89 -15.38 -20.73
N ASN A 33 5.37 -16.17 -19.79
CA ASN A 33 4.62 -15.66 -18.64
C ASN A 33 5.60 -14.98 -17.68
N VAL A 34 5.22 -13.83 -17.13
CA VAL A 34 6.05 -13.07 -16.18
C VAL A 34 5.25 -12.75 -14.93
N ILE A 35 5.90 -12.83 -13.77
CA ILE A 35 5.35 -12.39 -12.49
C ILE A 35 6.25 -11.28 -11.95
N LEU A 36 5.68 -10.09 -11.75
CA LEU A 36 6.30 -9.01 -11.01
C LEU A 36 6.10 -9.24 -9.50
N TYR A 37 7.19 -9.38 -8.75
CA TYR A 37 7.19 -9.56 -7.30
C TYR A 37 7.59 -8.25 -6.61
N LEU A 38 6.70 -7.73 -5.76
CA LEU A 38 6.88 -6.50 -5.00
C LEU A 38 7.03 -6.82 -3.50
N PRO A 39 8.23 -6.64 -2.90
CA PRO A 39 8.49 -6.97 -1.50
C PRO A 39 7.67 -6.10 -0.53
N PRO A 40 7.62 -6.45 0.77
CA PRO A 40 6.78 -5.77 1.76
C PRO A 40 7.14 -4.30 2.03
N GLY A 41 8.40 -3.91 1.82
CA GLY A 41 8.92 -2.60 2.21
C GLY A 41 9.06 -2.43 3.73
N PRO A 42 9.58 -1.29 4.20
CA PRO A 42 9.99 -1.12 5.58
C PRO A 42 8.84 -0.66 6.50
N LEU A 43 7.70 -1.35 6.50
CA LEU A 43 6.49 -0.90 7.22
C LEU A 43 6.61 -1.01 8.75
N PHE A 44 7.24 -2.09 9.24
CA PHE A 44 7.38 -2.40 10.68
C PHE A 44 8.82 -2.40 11.17
N HIS A 45 9.74 -1.88 10.37
CA HIS A 45 11.14 -1.72 10.78
C HIS A 45 11.20 -0.43 11.59
N GLY A 46 11.40 -0.52 12.91
CA GLY A 46 11.27 0.60 13.84
C GLY A 46 11.98 1.87 13.37
N HIS A 47 11.21 2.83 12.85
CA HIS A 47 11.68 4.15 12.42
C HIS A 47 11.68 5.18 13.56
N ALA A 48 11.48 4.72 14.80
CA ALA A 48 11.52 5.56 15.98
C ALA A 48 12.97 5.79 16.42
N THR A 49 13.33 7.05 16.65
CA THR A 49 14.50 7.40 17.45
C THR A 49 14.43 6.69 18.81
N PRO A 50 15.56 6.19 19.35
CA PRO A 50 15.57 5.51 20.63
C PRO A 50 15.38 6.56 21.72
N VAL A 51 14.15 6.80 22.15
CA VAL A 51 13.91 7.29 23.50
C VAL A 51 13.91 6.05 24.38
N SER A 52 14.98 5.91 25.15
CA SER A 52 15.20 4.83 26.10
C SER A 52 14.07 4.74 27.11
N GLU A 53 13.08 3.88 26.87
CA GLU A 53 12.28 3.26 27.92
C GLU A 53 12.03 1.81 27.51
N ASP A 54 12.42 0.91 28.41
CA ASP A 54 12.28 -0.54 28.32
C ASP A 54 10.81 -0.93 28.10
N VAL A 55 10.41 -1.07 26.84
CA VAL A 55 9.14 -1.70 26.47
C VAL A 55 9.46 -2.97 25.73
N ASN A 56 9.18 -4.10 26.40
CA ASN A 56 9.27 -5.43 25.84
C ASN A 56 8.29 -5.54 24.66
N TYR A 57 8.78 -5.35 23.43
CA TYR A 57 7.98 -5.50 22.23
C TYR A 57 7.66 -6.99 22.03
N ASP A 58 6.37 -7.28 21.95
CA ASP A 58 5.80 -8.61 21.74
C ASP A 58 6.42 -9.28 20.49
N GLU A 59 7.18 -10.37 20.68
CA GLU A 59 7.94 -11.10 19.65
C GLU A 59 7.05 -11.55 18.47
N HIS A 60 5.74 -11.65 18.67
CA HIS A 60 4.78 -12.10 17.65
C HIS A 60 4.72 -11.21 16.40
N SER A 61 4.96 -9.90 16.51
CA SER A 61 4.91 -9.00 15.35
C SER A 61 6.13 -9.13 14.42
N GLN A 62 7.29 -9.48 14.98
CA GLN A 62 8.49 -9.78 14.18
C GLN A 62 8.42 -11.15 13.51
N HIS A 63 7.71 -12.11 14.11
CA HIS A 63 7.52 -13.44 13.53
C HIS A 63 6.71 -13.43 12.24
N GLN A 64 5.71 -12.55 12.12
CA GLN A 64 4.87 -12.49 10.92
C GLN A 64 5.58 -11.85 9.71
N GLN A 65 6.41 -10.82 9.94
CA GLN A 65 7.25 -10.21 8.91
C GLN A 65 8.38 -11.16 8.46
N ARG A 66 8.98 -11.92 9.40
CA ARG A 66 10.00 -12.93 9.08
C ARG A 66 9.45 -14.17 8.38
N ALA A 67 8.14 -14.44 8.46
CA ALA A 67 7.55 -15.65 7.88
C ALA A 67 7.35 -15.58 6.35
N ILE A 68 7.31 -14.39 5.76
CA ILE A 68 7.12 -14.19 4.31
C ILE A 68 8.48 -14.20 3.57
N ASP A 69 9.54 -13.67 4.18
CA ASP A 69 10.86 -13.56 3.55
C ASP A 69 11.86 -14.66 3.95
N LYS A 70 11.58 -15.47 4.98
CA LYS A 70 12.42 -16.65 5.27
C LYS A 70 12.16 -17.75 4.25
N ALA A 71 13.22 -18.20 3.59
CA ALA A 71 13.25 -19.50 2.95
C ALA A 71 12.68 -20.54 3.92
N ALA A 72 11.74 -21.34 3.44
CA ALA A 72 11.17 -22.43 4.21
C ALA A 72 12.28 -23.40 4.66
N PRO A 73 12.04 -24.31 5.61
CA PRO A 73 13.01 -25.33 6.02
C PRO A 73 13.56 -26.16 4.84
N SER A 74 12.86 -26.14 3.69
CA SER A 74 13.24 -26.76 2.42
C SER A 74 14.27 -25.98 1.58
N GLY A 75 14.67 -24.76 1.98
CA GLY A 75 15.65 -23.94 1.26
C GLY A 75 15.14 -23.25 -0.01
N ILE A 76 13.86 -23.43 -0.37
CA ILE A 76 13.24 -22.82 -1.56
C ILE A 76 12.69 -21.44 -1.20
N SER A 77 13.04 -20.41 -1.97
CA SER A 77 12.49 -19.07 -1.79
C SER A 77 11.05 -18.96 -2.33
N PRO A 78 10.21 -18.04 -1.82
CA PRO A 78 8.87 -17.80 -2.37
C PRO A 78 8.87 -17.53 -3.88
N GLN A 79 9.89 -16.83 -4.38
CA GLN A 79 10.06 -16.56 -5.81
C GLN A 79 10.35 -17.83 -6.61
N GLN A 80 11.14 -18.76 -6.06
CA GLN A 80 11.41 -20.05 -6.70
C GLN A 80 10.16 -20.94 -6.70
N ALA A 81 9.37 -20.92 -5.63
CA ALA A 81 8.09 -21.63 -5.57
C ALA A 81 7.12 -21.10 -6.63
N LEU A 82 6.95 -19.77 -6.71
CA LEU A 82 6.13 -19.11 -7.73
C LEU A 82 6.60 -19.44 -9.15
N ALA A 83 7.91 -19.33 -9.43
CA ALA A 83 8.47 -19.64 -10.74
C ALA A 83 8.21 -21.11 -11.13
N SER A 84 8.39 -22.03 -10.19
CA SER A 84 8.23 -23.47 -10.42
C SER A 84 6.78 -23.86 -10.67
N MET A 85 5.83 -23.26 -9.95
CA MET A 85 4.41 -23.61 -10.05
C MET A 85 3.70 -22.98 -11.25
N THR A 86 4.18 -21.83 -11.71
CA THR A 86 3.55 -21.08 -12.81
C THR A 86 4.32 -21.20 -14.12
N TYR A 87 5.50 -21.81 -14.09
CA TYR A 87 6.47 -21.80 -15.20
C TYR A 87 6.77 -20.38 -15.72
N ALA A 88 6.55 -19.36 -14.88
CA ALA A 88 6.76 -17.96 -15.22
C ALA A 88 8.16 -17.49 -14.81
N THR A 89 8.67 -16.48 -15.51
CA THR A 89 9.83 -15.72 -15.05
C THR A 89 9.38 -14.78 -13.94
N VAL A 90 10.01 -14.85 -12.76
CA VAL A 90 9.70 -13.95 -11.64
C VAL A 90 10.71 -12.81 -11.62
N VAL A 91 10.21 -11.58 -11.72
CA VAL A 91 11.00 -10.35 -11.68
C VAL A 91 10.72 -9.66 -10.35
N THR A 92 11.70 -9.63 -9.45
CA THR A 92 11.60 -8.96 -8.15
C THR A 92 12.10 -7.54 -8.25
N VAL A 93 11.33 -6.57 -7.75
CA VAL A 93 11.70 -5.15 -7.73
C VAL A 93 11.90 -4.69 -6.30
N ASN A 94 13.16 -4.49 -5.92
CA ASN A 94 13.55 -3.90 -4.64
C ASN A 94 13.48 -2.38 -4.73
N TYR A 95 12.25 -1.86 -4.83
CA TYR A 95 11.98 -0.43 -4.91
C TYR A 95 12.59 0.31 -3.71
N ARG A 96 13.08 1.54 -3.93
CA ARG A 96 13.75 2.32 -2.87
C ARG A 96 12.72 2.96 -1.94
N LEU A 97 12.78 2.59 -0.66
CA LEU A 97 11.94 3.14 0.40
C LEU A 97 12.59 2.93 1.76
N GLY A 98 12.54 3.95 2.63
CA GLY A 98 13.19 3.94 3.94
C GLY A 98 14.72 3.97 3.84
N ALA A 99 15.37 3.54 4.92
CA ALA A 99 16.83 3.41 4.96
C ALA A 99 17.27 2.22 4.09
N VAL A 100 18.05 2.49 3.06
CA VAL A 100 18.66 1.46 2.21
C VAL A 100 20.11 1.31 2.61
N LEU A 101 20.50 0.14 3.09
CA LEU A 101 21.91 -0.16 3.36
C LEU A 101 22.66 -0.24 2.01
N PRO A 102 23.84 0.38 1.88
CA PRO A 102 24.68 0.16 0.71
C PRO A 102 24.97 -1.34 0.60
N THR A 103 24.56 -1.95 -0.50
CA THR A 103 24.94 -3.34 -0.79
C THR A 103 26.44 -3.34 -1.04
N THR A 104 27.23 -3.94 -0.15
CA THR A 104 28.63 -4.23 -0.44
C THR A 104 28.62 -5.22 -1.60
N SER A 105 28.87 -4.73 -2.81
CA SER A 105 29.12 -5.58 -3.97
C SER A 105 30.31 -6.47 -3.63
N ASN A 106 30.07 -7.77 -3.55
CA ASN A 106 31.12 -8.78 -3.50
C ASN A 106 31.85 -8.78 -4.85
N GLU A 107 32.86 -7.93 -5.01
CA GLU A 107 33.89 -8.10 -6.02
C GLU A 107 34.86 -9.18 -5.50
N GLU A 108 34.63 -10.43 -5.88
CA GLU A 108 35.62 -11.49 -5.70
C GLU A 108 36.72 -11.35 -6.76
N THR A 109 37.91 -11.01 -6.27
CA THR A 109 39.24 -11.48 -6.72
C THR A 109 39.83 -10.90 -8.00
N THR A 110 40.73 -9.92 -7.86
CA THR A 110 42.11 -10.07 -8.35
C THR A 110 43.09 -9.33 -7.44
N GLN A 111 44.01 -10.07 -6.83
CA GLN A 111 45.08 -9.57 -5.98
C GLN A 111 46.13 -8.81 -6.82
N THR A 112 46.57 -7.63 -6.36
CA THR A 112 47.93 -7.32 -5.83
C THR A 112 48.24 -5.82 -5.93
N HIS A 113 48.47 -5.17 -4.78
CA HIS A 113 49.64 -4.32 -4.44
C HIS A 113 49.30 -3.32 -3.31
N PRO A 114 50.23 -3.09 -2.35
CA PRO A 114 49.95 -2.34 -1.12
C PRO A 114 50.30 -0.84 -1.24
N ILE A 115 49.80 -0.08 -0.25
CA ILE A 115 50.18 1.28 0.19
C ILE A 115 49.21 2.38 -0.27
N SER A 116 48.22 2.67 0.60
CA SER A 116 47.83 4.01 1.08
C SER A 116 46.77 3.83 2.19
N PRO A 117 46.87 4.50 3.35
CA PRO A 117 45.77 4.48 4.31
C PRO A 117 44.55 5.20 3.69
N PRO A 118 43.33 4.66 3.81
CA PRO A 118 42.15 5.35 3.30
C PRO A 118 41.95 6.66 4.08
N PRO A 119 41.65 7.80 3.42
CA PRO A 119 41.16 8.97 4.12
C PRO A 119 39.88 8.56 4.87
N SER A 120 39.78 8.98 6.13
CA SER A 120 38.65 8.80 7.02
C SER A 120 37.34 9.05 6.27
N GLN A 121 36.66 7.97 5.86
CA GLN A 121 35.34 8.03 5.29
C GLN A 121 34.41 8.60 6.36
N SER A 122 33.93 9.80 6.13
CA SER A 122 32.80 10.36 6.89
C SER A 122 31.70 9.30 6.92
N LEU A 123 31.19 8.97 8.10
CA LEU A 123 29.97 8.17 8.27
C LEU A 123 28.80 8.90 7.59
N SER A 124 28.65 8.73 6.28
CA SER A 124 27.48 9.21 5.56
C SER A 124 26.33 8.32 6.02
N ASN A 125 25.35 8.92 6.69
CA ASN A 125 24.11 8.23 7.02
C ASN A 125 23.56 7.53 5.76
N PRO A 126 23.05 6.29 5.86
CA PRO A 126 22.53 5.59 4.70
C PRO A 126 21.43 6.43 4.04
N PRO A 127 21.34 6.44 2.70
CA PRO A 127 20.33 7.21 2.00
C PRO A 127 18.93 6.73 2.44
N PHE A 128 18.07 7.69 2.78
CA PHE A 128 16.69 7.44 3.19
C PHE A 128 15.74 7.91 2.09
N TYR A 129 14.92 6.99 1.57
CA TYR A 129 13.99 7.27 0.49
C TYR A 129 12.55 7.38 0.99
N GLN A 130 11.81 8.35 0.48
CA GLN A 130 10.39 8.59 0.81
C GLN A 130 9.52 8.47 -0.44
N TYR A 131 8.20 8.43 -0.26
CA TYR A 131 7.26 8.60 -1.37
C TYR A 131 7.51 9.94 -2.10
N PRO A 132 7.41 9.98 -3.45
CA PRO A 132 6.89 8.95 -4.36
C PRO A 132 7.95 8.00 -4.97
N THR A 133 9.18 7.96 -4.46
CA THR A 133 10.27 7.11 -5.00
C THR A 133 9.87 5.66 -5.29
N PRO A 134 9.24 4.90 -4.38
CA PRO A 134 8.86 3.50 -4.64
C PRO A 134 7.86 3.34 -5.79
N ILE A 135 7.00 4.35 -6.03
CA ILE A 135 6.05 4.36 -7.15
C ILE A 135 6.83 4.49 -8.46
N HIS A 136 7.78 5.43 -8.53
CA HIS A 136 8.58 5.65 -9.72
C HIS A 136 9.43 4.43 -10.07
N ASP A 137 10.07 3.82 -9.06
CA ASP A 137 10.87 2.60 -9.25
C ASP A 137 10.00 1.43 -9.75
N THR A 138 8.79 1.28 -9.21
CA THR A 138 7.84 0.26 -9.63
C THR A 138 7.37 0.45 -11.07
N LEU A 139 6.99 1.68 -11.44
CA LEU A 139 6.56 1.99 -12.81
C LEU A 139 7.70 1.83 -13.81
N ALA A 140 8.91 2.26 -13.47
CA ALA A 140 10.08 2.07 -14.32
C ALA A 140 10.39 0.57 -14.55
N ALA A 141 10.28 -0.25 -13.51
CA ALA A 141 10.43 -1.70 -13.64
C ALA A 141 9.30 -2.35 -14.45
N PHE A 142 8.06 -1.88 -14.27
CA PHE A 142 6.92 -2.31 -15.07
C PHE A 142 7.13 -2.02 -16.57
N ASP A 143 7.53 -0.79 -16.91
CA ASP A 143 7.85 -0.39 -18.30
C ASP A 143 8.99 -1.22 -18.87
N TRP A 144 10.02 -1.50 -18.07
CA TRP A 144 11.13 -2.36 -18.45
C TRP A 144 10.65 -3.78 -18.77
N ILE A 145 9.79 -4.37 -17.93
CA ILE A 145 9.22 -5.71 -18.17
C ILE A 145 8.44 -5.74 -19.48
N GLN A 146 7.57 -4.75 -19.71
CA GLN A 146 6.78 -4.67 -20.94
C GLN A 146 7.68 -4.54 -22.18
N THR A 147 8.69 -3.68 -22.10
CA THR A 147 9.57 -3.36 -23.24
C THR A 147 10.59 -4.46 -23.54
N ASN A 148 11.02 -5.24 -22.54
CA ASN A 148 12.13 -6.19 -22.71
C ASN A 148 11.66 -7.65 -22.71
N LEU A 149 10.67 -8.00 -21.88
CA LEU A 149 10.19 -9.37 -21.75
C LEU A 149 8.94 -9.64 -22.58
N HIS A 150 8.22 -8.58 -22.97
CA HIS A 150 7.01 -8.63 -23.81
C HIS A 150 5.98 -9.67 -23.34
N PRO A 151 5.64 -9.76 -22.04
CA PRO A 151 4.96 -10.92 -21.47
C PRO A 151 3.64 -11.28 -22.15
N THR A 152 3.37 -12.57 -22.36
CA THR A 152 2.04 -13.05 -22.81
C THR A 152 1.01 -12.82 -21.71
N ASN A 153 1.39 -13.16 -20.47
CA ASN A 153 0.62 -12.89 -19.28
C ASN A 153 1.55 -12.24 -18.25
N LEU A 154 1.10 -11.13 -17.68
CA LEU A 154 1.76 -10.48 -16.56
C LEU A 154 0.93 -10.65 -15.28
N GLY A 155 1.46 -11.38 -14.32
CA GLY A 155 0.97 -11.42 -12.94
C GLY A 155 1.73 -10.43 -12.07
N ILE A 156 1.08 -9.91 -11.03
CA ILE A 156 1.74 -9.08 -10.01
C ILE A 156 1.41 -9.63 -8.63
N ILE A 157 2.43 -9.90 -7.83
CA ILE A 157 2.29 -10.22 -6.42
C ILE A 157 2.97 -9.15 -5.60
N GLY A 158 2.30 -8.70 -4.54
CA GLY A 158 2.89 -7.75 -3.61
C GLY A 158 2.40 -7.96 -2.19
N SER A 159 3.24 -7.67 -1.19
CA SER A 159 2.85 -7.67 0.22
C SER A 159 2.98 -6.27 0.84
N HIS A 160 2.17 -5.93 1.83
CA HIS A 160 2.23 -4.65 2.56
C HIS A 160 2.29 -3.42 1.63
N ILE A 161 3.43 -2.72 1.56
CA ILE A 161 3.64 -1.60 0.65
C ILE A 161 3.68 -2.09 -0.81
N GLY A 162 4.38 -3.19 -1.08
CA GLY A 162 4.34 -3.87 -2.37
C GLY A 162 2.92 -4.31 -2.76
N GLY A 163 2.09 -4.68 -1.79
CA GLY A 163 0.67 -5.00 -2.01
C GLY A 163 -0.15 -3.78 -2.43
N SER A 164 0.15 -2.61 -1.85
CA SER A 164 -0.40 -1.32 -2.28
C SER A 164 0.00 -0.98 -3.70
N LEU A 165 1.30 -1.11 -4.02
CA LEU A 165 1.84 -0.88 -5.36
C LEU A 165 1.27 -1.86 -6.40
N ALA A 166 1.02 -3.11 -6.02
CA ALA A 166 0.36 -4.09 -6.87
C ALA A 166 -1.09 -3.69 -7.19
N LEU A 167 -1.83 -3.18 -6.20
CA LEU A 167 -3.20 -2.68 -6.39
C LEU A 167 -3.25 -1.37 -7.18
N MET A 168 -2.25 -0.50 -7.00
CA MET A 168 -2.05 0.68 -7.83
C MET A 168 -1.93 0.26 -9.31
N LEU A 169 -1.02 -0.66 -9.64
CA LEU A 169 -0.87 -1.18 -11.01
C LEU A 169 -2.14 -1.87 -11.51
N ALA A 170 -2.89 -2.57 -10.66
CA ALA A 170 -4.16 -3.18 -11.05
C ALA A 170 -5.20 -2.16 -11.54
N LEU A 171 -5.15 -0.93 -11.01
CA LEU A 171 -6.12 0.13 -11.29
C LEU A 171 -5.65 1.11 -12.38
N THR A 172 -4.34 1.26 -12.59
CA THR A 172 -3.76 2.17 -13.58
C THR A 172 -3.32 1.45 -14.85
N GLU A 173 -2.81 0.22 -14.73
CA GLU A 173 -2.27 -0.60 -15.83
C GLU A 173 -3.14 -1.83 -16.14
N ALA A 174 -4.46 -1.71 -15.94
CA ALA A 174 -5.40 -2.83 -15.98
C ALA A 174 -5.43 -3.62 -17.30
N GLN A 175 -5.04 -3.00 -18.42
CA GLN A 175 -5.01 -3.67 -19.73
C GLN A 175 -3.79 -4.58 -19.91
N SER A 176 -2.69 -4.24 -19.25
CA SER A 176 -1.39 -4.90 -19.40
C SER A 176 -1.16 -5.97 -18.33
N VAL A 177 -1.98 -5.95 -17.27
CA VAL A 177 -1.92 -6.89 -16.15
C VAL A 177 -3.02 -7.92 -16.29
N LYS A 178 -2.67 -9.20 -16.12
CA LYS A 178 -3.63 -10.31 -16.20
C LYS A 178 -4.22 -10.64 -14.82
N ALA A 179 -3.37 -10.66 -13.79
CA ALA A 179 -3.76 -11.04 -12.45
C ALA A 179 -2.91 -10.34 -11.37
N VAL A 180 -3.51 -10.07 -10.21
CA VAL A 180 -2.88 -9.42 -9.06
C VAL A 180 -3.21 -10.15 -7.77
N ALA A 181 -2.17 -10.51 -7.01
CA ALA A 181 -2.28 -10.98 -5.63
C ALA A 181 -1.69 -9.93 -4.69
N SER A 182 -2.50 -9.40 -3.77
CA SER A 182 -2.10 -8.36 -2.83
C SER A 182 -2.24 -8.85 -1.39
N ILE A 183 -1.14 -8.93 -0.65
CA ILE A 183 -1.07 -9.55 0.68
C ILE A 183 -0.95 -8.45 1.74
N MET A 184 -1.88 -8.40 2.68
CA MET A 184 -1.92 -7.43 3.78
C MET A 184 -1.63 -5.97 3.34
N PRO A 185 -2.30 -5.45 2.28
CA PRO A 185 -1.92 -4.16 1.70
C PRO A 185 -2.33 -2.97 2.55
N ILE A 186 -1.49 -1.93 2.59
CA ILE A 186 -1.86 -0.61 3.08
C ILE A 186 -2.50 0.21 1.94
N CYS A 187 -3.79 0.50 2.02
CA CYS A 187 -4.56 1.09 0.91
C CYS A 187 -5.05 2.53 1.19
N ASP A 188 -5.06 2.98 2.44
CA ASP A 188 -5.59 4.28 2.88
C ASP A 188 -4.72 4.89 3.99
N TRP A 189 -3.62 5.56 3.60
CA TRP A 189 -2.76 6.28 4.55
C TRP A 189 -3.47 7.45 5.26
N PRO A 190 -4.31 8.26 4.59
CA PRO A 190 -5.12 9.26 5.27
C PRO A 190 -6.10 8.61 6.24
N GLY A 191 -6.62 7.43 5.91
CA GLY A 191 -7.56 6.64 6.69
C GLY A 191 -7.13 6.35 8.13
N LEU A 192 -5.83 6.28 8.44
CA LEU A 192 -5.33 5.81 9.75
C LEU A 192 -5.91 6.56 10.96
N ASP A 193 -6.21 7.86 10.83
CA ASP A 193 -6.75 8.63 11.96
C ASP A 193 -8.21 8.24 12.32
N GLU A 194 -8.90 7.45 11.47
CA GLU A 194 -10.23 6.89 11.80
C GLU A 194 -10.15 5.85 12.94
N TYR A 195 -8.98 5.25 13.14
CA TYR A 195 -8.71 4.28 14.20
C TYR A 195 -8.25 4.93 15.52
N CYS A 196 -8.05 6.25 15.52
CA CYS A 196 -7.60 7.01 16.68
C CYS A 196 -8.79 7.67 17.40
N THR A 197 -8.64 7.91 18.70
CA THR A 197 -9.60 8.69 19.49
C THR A 197 -9.22 10.17 19.46
N THR A 198 -10.20 11.07 19.43
CA THR A 198 -9.94 12.52 19.56
C THR A 198 -9.97 12.89 21.05
N ALA A 199 -9.03 13.70 21.52
CA ALA A 199 -9.09 14.30 22.85
C ALA A 199 -10.25 15.30 22.91
N GLN A 200 -11.49 14.82 23.05
CA GLN A 200 -12.59 15.70 23.42
C GLN A 200 -12.38 16.13 24.87
N PRO A 201 -12.38 17.43 25.20
CA PRO A 201 -12.59 17.85 26.58
C PRO A 201 -13.98 17.32 26.96
N SER A 202 -14.02 16.52 28.02
CA SER A 202 -15.24 16.05 28.66
C SER A 202 -16.29 17.16 28.70
N ARG A 203 -17.25 17.14 27.78
CA ARG A 203 -18.53 17.80 28.01
C ARG A 203 -19.22 16.96 29.07
N ILE A 204 -19.21 17.49 30.30
CA ILE A 204 -20.04 17.05 31.41
C ILE A 204 -21.39 16.62 30.85
N ALA A 205 -21.79 15.40 31.19
CA ALA A 205 -23.08 14.84 30.83
C ALA A 205 -24.18 15.79 31.30
N SER A 206 -24.70 16.61 30.38
CA SER A 206 -26.01 17.21 30.55
C SER A 206 -27.02 16.16 30.13
N GLU A 207 -27.58 15.48 31.13
CA GLU A 207 -28.81 14.73 30.98
C GLU A 207 -29.89 15.67 30.47
N THR A 208 -30.25 15.56 29.19
CA THR A 208 -31.57 16.03 28.76
C THR A 208 -32.09 15.17 27.61
N LEU A 209 -33.20 14.54 27.93
CA LEU A 209 -34.04 13.65 27.14
C LEU A 209 -34.43 14.28 25.79
N GLY A 210 -34.09 13.64 24.67
CA GLY A 210 -34.51 14.08 23.34
C GLY A 210 -34.40 12.97 22.30
N LYS A 211 -35.51 12.27 22.05
CA LYS A 211 -35.69 11.25 21.00
C LYS A 211 -35.62 11.92 19.62
N THR A 212 -34.77 11.43 18.70
CA THR A 212 -35.14 11.14 17.29
C THR A 212 -33.97 10.54 16.48
N THR A 213 -34.34 9.61 15.58
CA THR A 213 -33.58 9.05 14.43
C THR A 213 -32.31 8.22 14.70
N LYS A 214 -32.50 6.98 15.16
CA LYS A 214 -31.48 5.90 15.16
C LYS A 214 -31.57 5.04 13.89
N ARG A 215 -30.96 5.45 12.77
CA ARG A 215 -30.63 4.55 11.64
C ARG A 215 -29.44 5.09 10.82
N ALA A 216 -28.22 4.99 11.36
CA ALA A 216 -26.95 4.85 10.63
C ALA A 216 -25.74 5.10 11.57
N SER A 217 -25.54 4.26 12.58
CA SER A 217 -24.25 4.17 13.29
C SER A 217 -24.08 2.73 13.77
N LYS A 218 -23.81 1.84 12.82
CA LYS A 218 -23.50 0.43 13.06
C LYS A 218 -22.07 0.17 12.59
N LYS A 219 -21.07 0.69 13.32
CA LYS A 219 -19.67 0.18 13.34
C LYS A 219 -18.70 0.98 14.25
N LYS A 220 -19.18 1.76 15.21
CA LYS A 220 -18.30 2.36 16.23
C LYS A 220 -18.52 1.66 17.57
N THR A 221 -18.35 0.34 17.61
CA THR A 221 -18.00 -0.32 18.87
C THR A 221 -16.66 0.30 19.24
N LEU A 222 -16.60 1.05 20.35
CA LEU A 222 -15.34 1.54 20.90
C LEU A 222 -14.49 0.30 21.16
N ARG A 223 -13.52 0.01 20.27
CA ARG A 223 -12.58 -1.09 20.52
C ARG A 223 -11.88 -0.77 21.84
N ALA A 224 -11.85 -1.75 22.75
CA ALA A 224 -11.19 -1.56 24.05
C ALA A 224 -9.69 -1.27 23.87
N ASN A 225 -9.09 -1.87 22.85
CA ASN A 225 -7.70 -1.70 22.47
C ASN A 225 -7.59 -1.36 20.97
N ALA A 226 -6.59 -0.57 20.61
CA ALA A 226 -6.24 -0.35 19.21
C ALA A 226 -5.74 -1.64 18.56
N PRO A 227 -5.93 -1.80 17.24
CA PRO A 227 -5.22 -2.83 16.48
C PRO A 227 -3.71 -2.75 16.72
N SER A 228 -3.06 -3.91 16.83
CA SER A 228 -1.63 -4.01 17.14
C SER A 228 -0.74 -3.31 16.12
N ASP A 229 -1.17 -3.27 14.86
CA ASP A 229 -0.44 -2.65 13.75
C ASP A 229 -0.69 -1.14 13.62
N LEU A 230 -1.66 -0.55 14.34
CA LEU A 230 -1.98 0.87 14.18
C LEU A 230 -0.83 1.81 14.53
N VAL A 231 -0.19 1.61 15.69
CA VAL A 231 0.90 2.51 16.14
C VAL A 231 2.11 2.43 15.20
N PRO A 232 2.59 1.24 14.80
CA PRO A 232 3.63 1.15 13.77
C PRO A 232 3.24 1.82 12.45
N LEU A 233 1.99 1.68 12.00
CA LEU A 233 1.52 2.33 10.76
C LEU A 233 1.51 3.85 10.85
N LEU A 234 1.13 4.42 12.00
CA LEU A 234 1.19 5.86 12.22
C LEU A 234 2.63 6.38 12.18
N ALA A 235 3.57 5.66 12.80
CA ALA A 235 5.00 5.99 12.76
C ALA A 235 5.57 5.86 11.34
N ALA A 236 5.22 4.79 10.62
CA ALA A 236 5.63 4.59 9.23
C ALA A 236 5.09 5.70 8.32
N ARG A 237 3.86 6.17 8.51
CA ARG A 237 3.30 7.28 7.74
C ARG A 237 4.13 8.56 7.92
N GLU A 238 4.51 8.89 9.15
CA GLU A 238 5.31 10.09 9.42
C GLU A 238 6.74 9.97 8.85
N ALA A 239 7.33 8.77 8.88
CA ALA A 239 8.67 8.53 8.37
C ALA A 239 8.73 8.49 6.83
N LEU A 240 7.77 7.83 6.18
CA LEU A 240 7.85 7.51 4.74
C LEU A 240 7.32 8.62 3.82
N PHE A 241 6.67 9.65 4.37
CA PHE A 241 6.11 10.75 3.61
C PHE A 241 6.70 12.10 4.07
N ALA A 242 7.15 12.91 3.12
CA ALA A 242 7.74 14.22 3.43
C ALA A 242 6.72 15.23 3.97
N SER A 243 5.44 15.08 3.63
CA SER A 243 4.35 15.98 4.04
C SER A 243 3.00 15.25 4.07
N PRO A 244 2.00 15.72 4.84
CA PRO A 244 0.70 15.06 4.94
C PRO A 244 -0.05 14.96 3.61
N GLU A 245 0.08 15.97 2.74
CA GLU A 245 -0.48 15.98 1.38
C GLU A 245 -0.06 14.75 0.56
N ARG A 246 1.17 14.24 0.77
CA ARG A 246 1.68 13.09 0.03
C ARG A 246 0.99 11.78 0.42
N CYS A 247 0.38 11.71 1.60
CA CYS A 247 -0.45 10.57 2.00
C CYS A 247 -1.74 10.48 1.16
N PHE A 248 -2.21 11.62 0.61
CA PHE A 248 -3.40 11.71 -0.22
C PHE A 248 -3.12 11.46 -1.71
N ASP A 249 -1.89 11.11 -2.06
CA ASP A 249 -1.56 10.63 -3.39
C ASP A 249 -2.27 9.28 -3.66
N ALA A 250 -3.04 9.23 -4.76
CA ALA A 250 -3.80 8.05 -5.15
C ALA A 250 -2.91 6.86 -5.56
N PHE A 251 -1.64 7.10 -5.91
CA PHE A 251 -0.68 6.04 -6.19
C PHE A 251 -0.09 5.42 -4.90
N ALA A 252 -0.02 6.18 -3.81
CA ALA A 252 0.40 5.67 -2.50
C ALA A 252 -0.77 5.06 -1.70
N SER A 253 -1.98 5.60 -1.91
CA SER A 253 -3.24 5.15 -1.29
C SER A 253 -4.23 4.73 -2.40
N PRO A 254 -4.12 3.53 -2.98
CA PRO A 254 -4.89 3.10 -4.16
C PRO A 254 -6.41 3.11 -3.96
N VAL A 255 -6.91 3.10 -2.72
CA VAL A 255 -8.34 3.28 -2.46
C VAL A 255 -8.86 4.63 -2.99
N LEU A 256 -7.97 5.64 -3.09
CA LEU A 256 -8.31 6.99 -3.54
C LEU A 256 -8.60 7.08 -5.04
N LEU A 257 -8.17 6.08 -5.83
CA LEU A 257 -8.60 5.93 -7.23
C LEU A 257 -10.10 5.60 -7.34
N LEU A 258 -10.70 5.09 -6.27
CA LEU A 258 -12.06 4.56 -6.24
C LEU A 258 -12.99 5.29 -5.28
N ARG A 259 -12.46 6.15 -4.41
CA ARG A 259 -13.25 7.03 -3.54
C ARG A 259 -12.47 8.24 -3.06
N SER A 260 -13.17 9.31 -2.66
CA SER A 260 -12.54 10.43 -1.95
C SER A 260 -11.99 9.99 -0.57
N ALA A 261 -10.96 10.68 -0.06
CA ALA A 261 -10.43 10.47 1.28
C ALA A 261 -11.44 10.75 2.41
N GLY A 262 -12.46 11.59 2.15
CA GLY A 262 -13.48 11.95 3.14
C GLY A 262 -12.95 12.86 4.25
N ARG A 263 -11.82 13.54 4.03
CA ARG A 263 -11.24 14.52 4.94
C ARG A 263 -10.34 15.46 4.17
N ASP A 264 -10.10 16.63 4.74
CA ASP A 264 -9.15 17.60 4.21
C ASP A 264 -7.71 17.25 4.64
N VAL A 265 -6.73 17.68 3.84
CA VAL A 265 -5.31 17.48 4.16
C VAL A 265 -4.96 18.30 5.40
N PRO A 266 -4.41 17.71 6.47
CA PRO A 266 -4.00 18.47 7.63
C PRO A 266 -2.76 19.31 7.31
N PRO A 267 -2.60 20.51 7.91
CA PRO A 267 -1.47 21.40 7.63
C PRO A 267 -0.12 20.83 8.10
N ALA A 268 -0.13 19.89 9.05
CA ALA A 268 1.04 19.18 9.55
C ALA A 268 0.64 17.73 9.92
N PHE A 269 1.64 16.86 10.12
CA PHE A 269 1.36 15.50 10.57
C PHE A 269 0.67 15.53 11.94
N PRO A 270 -0.47 14.82 12.10
CA PRO A 270 -1.14 14.80 13.38
C PRO A 270 -0.29 14.06 14.42
N LYS A 271 -0.20 14.60 15.64
CA LYS A 271 0.56 13.99 16.74
C LYS A 271 -0.35 13.15 17.62
N TYR A 272 0.14 11.99 18.05
CA TYR A 272 -0.62 11.06 18.88
C TYR A 272 0.00 10.90 20.25
N THR A 273 -0.84 10.65 21.24
CA THR A 273 -0.42 10.09 22.54
C THR A 273 -0.67 8.59 22.50
N THR A 274 0.37 7.80 22.74
CA THR A 274 0.40 6.34 22.72
C THR A 274 1.02 5.80 24.02
N GLY A 275 0.96 4.48 24.25
CA GLY A 275 1.57 3.82 25.40
C GLY A 275 0.55 3.17 26.36
N PRO A 276 1.00 2.60 27.49
CA PRO A 276 0.13 1.83 28.40
C PRO A 276 -1.06 2.62 28.96
N GLY A 277 -0.92 3.94 29.11
CA GLY A 277 -2.01 4.83 29.52
C GLY A 277 -3.01 5.20 28.42
N TYR A 278 -2.75 4.81 27.17
CA TYR A 278 -3.54 5.14 25.98
C TYR A 278 -3.76 3.88 25.13
N PRO A 279 -4.69 2.98 25.52
CA PRO A 279 -4.92 1.72 24.81
C PRO A 279 -5.38 1.91 23.36
N VAL A 280 -5.92 3.10 23.04
CA VAL A 280 -6.16 3.56 21.68
C VAL A 280 -5.41 4.90 21.50
N PRO A 281 -4.61 5.08 20.44
CA PRO A 281 -3.91 6.34 20.19
C PRO A 281 -4.85 7.53 20.21
N VAL A 282 -4.48 8.57 20.96
CA VAL A 282 -5.29 9.79 21.11
C VAL A 282 -4.64 10.92 20.33
N LEU A 283 -5.40 11.52 19.41
CA LEU A 283 -4.96 12.68 18.65
C LEU A 283 -4.79 13.90 19.59
N LYS A 284 -3.59 14.51 19.59
CA LYS A 284 -3.30 15.73 20.34
C LYS A 284 -3.93 16.93 19.65
N ASP A 285 -4.64 17.76 20.42
CA ASP A 285 -5.15 19.03 19.92
C ASP A 285 -3.97 19.98 19.64
N SER A 286 -3.86 20.48 18.41
CA SER A 286 -2.84 21.45 18.02
C SER A 286 -3.05 22.86 18.60
N ARG A 287 -3.97 23.03 19.56
CA ARG A 287 -4.38 24.32 20.13
C ARG A 287 -3.32 24.97 21.05
N HIS A 288 -2.23 24.28 21.38
CA HIS A 288 -1.26 24.74 22.39
C HIS A 288 0.21 24.73 21.95
N ALA A 289 0.50 24.70 20.64
CA ALA A 289 1.88 24.75 20.13
C ALA A 289 2.30 26.15 19.65
N GLY A 290 1.76 27.22 20.25
CA GLY A 290 2.14 28.59 19.96
C GLY A 290 1.56 29.52 21.02
N ASP A 291 2.35 29.79 22.07
CA ASP A 291 2.70 31.15 22.47
C ASP A 291 3.55 31.10 23.74
N GLY A 292 4.84 31.39 23.55
CA GLY A 292 5.83 31.61 24.59
C GLY A 292 6.80 32.68 24.16
N SER A 293 6.34 33.67 23.37
CA SER A 293 7.15 34.82 23.00
C SER A 293 6.38 36.10 23.34
N LEU A 294 6.60 36.55 24.57
CA LEU A 294 6.42 37.93 25.00
C LEU A 294 7.09 38.92 24.02
N LEU A 295 6.49 40.13 23.97
CA LEU A 295 6.84 41.38 23.26
C LEU A 295 6.20 41.48 21.86
N ASP A 296 5.37 42.49 21.50
CA ASP A 296 5.39 43.92 21.87
C ASP A 296 3.99 44.56 21.61
N PRO A 297 3.50 45.53 22.41
CA PRO A 297 2.19 46.16 22.21
C PRO A 297 2.31 47.57 21.63
N GLU A 298 2.11 47.75 20.33
CA GLU A 298 1.68 49.05 19.76
C GLU A 298 1.22 48.88 18.30
N PHE A 299 -0.09 48.78 18.09
CA PHE A 299 -0.68 49.18 16.81
C PHE A 299 -2.09 49.76 17.05
N ASP A 300 -2.21 51.02 16.65
CA ASP A 300 -3.35 51.93 16.82
C ASP A 300 -4.51 51.53 15.87
N PRO A 301 -5.79 51.51 16.29
CA PRO A 301 -6.89 51.02 15.46
C PRO A 301 -7.65 52.18 14.81
N LEU A 302 -7.40 52.45 13.53
CA LEU A 302 -8.33 53.24 12.70
C LEU A 302 -8.45 52.67 11.27
N ASP A 303 -9.70 52.35 10.94
CA ASP A 303 -10.33 52.36 9.61
C ASP A 303 -9.91 51.33 8.55
N ALA A 304 -10.63 50.20 8.54
CA ALA A 304 -11.06 49.54 7.31
C ALA A 304 -12.31 48.67 7.56
N GLU A 305 -13.48 49.23 7.27
CA GLU A 305 -14.72 48.48 7.02
C GLU A 305 -14.49 47.51 5.85
N GLY A 306 -14.40 46.22 6.15
CA GLY A 306 -14.40 45.12 5.21
C GLY A 306 -15.05 43.92 5.87
N ASP A 307 -16.19 43.49 5.33
CA ASP A 307 -17.03 42.39 5.84
C ASP A 307 -16.21 41.18 6.30
N GLY A 308 -16.01 41.08 7.61
CA GLY A 308 -15.35 39.97 8.28
C GLY A 308 -16.29 38.78 8.40
N PHE A 309 -16.08 37.78 7.54
CA PHE A 309 -16.49 36.41 7.90
C PHE A 309 -15.56 35.92 9.01
N GLY A 310 -16.12 35.75 10.20
CA GLY A 310 -15.41 35.39 11.43
C GLY A 310 -14.52 34.16 11.28
N GLU A 311 -13.23 34.37 11.49
CA GLU A 311 -12.20 33.35 11.64
C GLU A 311 -12.14 32.92 13.12
N GLU A 312 -13.25 32.38 13.64
CA GLU A 312 -13.34 31.78 14.98
C GLU A 312 -13.87 30.35 14.84
N GLY A 313 -12.95 29.40 14.69
CA GLY A 313 -13.27 27.98 14.67
C GLY A 313 -12.01 27.16 14.48
N GLY A 314 -11.40 26.71 15.58
CA GLY A 314 -10.17 25.92 15.56
C GLY A 314 -10.21 24.81 14.51
N HIS A 315 -9.09 24.61 13.81
CA HIS A 315 -8.88 23.64 12.72
C HIS A 315 -9.14 22.19 13.16
N GLN A 316 -10.39 21.84 13.43
CA GLN A 316 -10.83 20.46 13.44
C GLN A 316 -10.86 20.01 11.99
N THR A 317 -10.13 18.95 11.67
CA THR A 317 -10.18 18.34 10.33
C THR A 317 -11.63 18.00 10.00
N ILE A 318 -12.19 18.74 9.03
CA ILE A 318 -13.59 18.60 8.65
C ILE A 318 -13.76 17.22 8.01
N ARG A 319 -14.42 16.31 8.73
CA ARG A 319 -14.76 14.98 8.21
C ARG A 319 -15.89 15.13 7.19
N ARG A 320 -15.65 14.66 5.97
CA ARG A 320 -16.62 14.62 4.87
C ARG A 320 -17.02 13.18 4.59
N ARG A 321 -18.15 13.00 3.91
CA ARG A 321 -18.57 11.66 3.46
C ARG A 321 -17.59 11.16 2.39
N LYS A 322 -17.05 9.95 2.57
CA LYS A 322 -16.31 9.22 1.53
C LYS A 322 -17.25 8.95 0.34
N ALA A 323 -17.04 9.63 -0.79
CA ALA A 323 -17.81 9.46 -2.02
C ALA A 323 -17.12 8.46 -2.95
N LEU A 324 -17.86 7.51 -3.52
CA LEU A 324 -17.33 6.58 -4.51
C LEU A 324 -17.08 7.29 -5.84
N SER A 325 -15.95 6.96 -6.46
CA SER A 325 -15.57 7.35 -7.82
C SER A 325 -15.80 6.17 -8.75
N ARG A 326 -16.35 6.42 -9.95
CA ARG A 326 -16.52 5.37 -10.97
C ARG A 326 -15.19 5.09 -11.65
N TRP A 327 -14.84 3.81 -11.76
CA TRP A 327 -13.65 3.36 -12.48
C TRP A 327 -14.03 2.71 -13.83
N PRO A 328 -13.21 2.86 -14.90
CA PRO A 328 -12.00 3.70 -14.98
C PRO A 328 -12.36 5.19 -14.95
N PRO A 329 -11.53 6.10 -14.37
CA PRO A 329 -11.80 7.53 -14.39
C PRO A 329 -11.93 8.08 -15.82
N TYR A 330 -12.61 9.23 -15.98
CA TYR A 330 -12.75 9.86 -17.30
C TYR A 330 -11.36 10.20 -17.87
N GLY A 331 -11.11 9.85 -19.13
CA GLY A 331 -9.80 10.01 -19.78
C GLY A 331 -8.83 8.84 -19.58
N LEU A 332 -9.15 7.87 -18.71
CA LEU A 332 -8.45 6.58 -18.61
C LEU A 332 -9.24 5.47 -19.33
N ASP A 333 -9.91 5.82 -20.42
CA ASP A 333 -10.61 4.88 -21.30
C ASP A 333 -9.68 4.32 -22.39
N TYR A 334 -8.37 4.52 -22.28
CA TYR A 334 -7.35 3.98 -23.19
C TYR A 334 -7.62 4.28 -24.68
N GLY A 335 -8.20 5.46 -24.96
CA GLY A 335 -8.54 5.87 -26.33
C GLY A 335 -9.77 5.16 -26.91
N VAL A 336 -10.46 4.36 -26.10
CA VAL A 336 -11.68 3.65 -26.50
C VAL A 336 -12.90 4.60 -26.57
N ALA A 337 -12.82 5.76 -25.90
CA ALA A 337 -13.78 6.84 -26.07
C ALA A 337 -13.39 7.75 -27.24
N GLY A 338 -13.55 7.24 -28.46
CA GLY A 338 -13.59 8.09 -29.65
C GLY A 338 -14.75 9.09 -29.57
N ARG A 339 -14.49 10.33 -29.99
CA ARG A 339 -15.42 11.46 -30.08
C ARG A 339 -16.68 11.07 -30.87
N GLY A 340 -17.73 10.70 -30.15
CA GLY A 340 -19.07 10.48 -30.70
C GLY A 340 -20.09 11.31 -29.94
N TRP A 341 -20.40 12.52 -30.45
CA TRP A 341 -21.61 13.26 -30.07
C TRP A 341 -22.91 12.56 -30.49
N GLY A 342 -22.83 11.34 -31.04
CA GLY A 342 -23.95 10.45 -31.32
C GLY A 342 -23.99 9.26 -30.35
N GLY A 343 -24.74 9.40 -29.27
CA GLY A 343 -25.61 8.35 -28.70
C GLY A 343 -25.04 7.07 -28.07
N ASN A 344 -23.83 6.60 -28.35
CA ASN A 344 -23.38 5.28 -27.89
C ASN A 344 -22.34 5.36 -26.75
N GLY A 345 -22.80 5.77 -25.57
CA GLY A 345 -21.99 5.92 -24.33
C GLY A 345 -21.53 4.60 -23.67
N VAL A 346 -21.25 3.55 -24.44
CA VAL A 346 -21.15 2.17 -23.92
C VAL A 346 -19.72 1.60 -23.92
N LYS A 347 -18.74 2.20 -24.59
CA LYS A 347 -17.40 1.56 -24.69
C LYS A 347 -16.51 1.64 -23.44
N ARG A 348 -16.83 2.50 -22.46
CA ARG A 348 -16.14 2.52 -21.14
C ARG A 348 -16.32 1.19 -20.38
N LEU A 349 -17.34 0.41 -20.70
CA LEU A 349 -17.57 -0.92 -20.16
C LEU A 349 -16.58 -1.97 -20.71
N GLU A 350 -15.78 -1.68 -21.73
CA GLU A 350 -14.83 -2.66 -22.28
C GLU A 350 -13.61 -2.84 -21.38
N VAL A 351 -13.22 -1.81 -20.61
CA VAL A 351 -12.12 -1.92 -19.66
C VAL A 351 -12.56 -2.76 -18.45
N THR A 352 -11.95 -3.92 -18.29
CA THR A 352 -12.15 -4.79 -17.13
C THR A 352 -10.91 -4.77 -16.26
N LEU A 353 -11.10 -4.82 -14.94
CA LEU A 353 -9.98 -5.07 -14.04
C LEU A 353 -9.31 -6.42 -14.35
N PRO A 354 -8.00 -6.55 -14.05
CA PRO A 354 -7.38 -7.87 -13.93
C PRO A 354 -8.11 -8.71 -12.89
N TRP A 355 -7.80 -10.01 -12.87
CA TRP A 355 -8.16 -10.84 -11.73
C TRP A 355 -7.43 -10.34 -10.48
N VAL A 356 -8.15 -10.01 -9.41
CA VAL A 356 -7.55 -9.49 -8.18
C VAL A 356 -7.91 -10.39 -7.02
N ARG A 357 -6.92 -10.81 -6.23
CA ARG A 357 -7.11 -11.43 -4.92
C ARG A 357 -6.38 -10.61 -3.86
N VAL A 358 -7.10 -10.20 -2.84
CA VAL A 358 -6.53 -9.59 -1.64
C VAL A 358 -6.49 -10.62 -0.53
N TYR A 359 -5.33 -10.82 0.07
CA TYR A 359 -5.10 -11.74 1.17
C TYR A 359 -4.99 -10.94 2.47
N ILE A 360 -5.81 -11.28 3.46
CA ILE A 360 -5.77 -10.65 4.78
C ILE A 360 -5.70 -11.67 5.91
N ASP A 361 -5.19 -11.24 7.06
CA ASP A 361 -5.22 -12.03 8.28
C ASP A 361 -6.56 -11.87 9.01
N GLY A 362 -6.94 -12.89 9.77
CA GLY A 362 -8.18 -12.92 10.56
C GLY A 362 -9.31 -13.76 9.98
N ALA A 363 -10.16 -14.27 10.87
CA ALA A 363 -11.35 -15.04 10.55
C ALA A 363 -12.58 -14.13 10.43
N GLU A 364 -13.55 -14.54 9.62
CA GLU A 364 -14.81 -13.82 9.45
C GLU A 364 -15.51 -13.58 10.80
N GLY A 365 -15.83 -12.33 11.12
CA GLY A 365 -16.57 -11.96 12.33
C GLY A 365 -15.76 -11.76 13.62
N LYS A 366 -14.42 -11.81 13.60
CA LYS A 366 -13.61 -11.45 14.78
C LYS A 366 -13.49 -9.92 14.94
N GLU A 367 -13.78 -9.41 16.14
CA GLU A 367 -13.77 -7.97 16.45
C GLU A 367 -12.36 -7.35 16.59
N ASN A 368 -11.31 -8.18 16.69
CA ASN A 368 -9.92 -7.78 16.91
C ASN A 368 -9.05 -7.95 15.64
N GLY A 369 -9.51 -7.37 14.52
CA GLY A 369 -8.75 -7.35 13.26
C GLY A 369 -7.64 -6.30 13.25
N THR A 370 -6.65 -6.48 12.38
CA THR A 370 -5.59 -5.51 12.09
C THR A 370 -6.10 -4.38 11.19
N VAL A 371 -5.44 -3.22 11.20
CA VAL A 371 -5.76 -2.12 10.28
C VAL A 371 -5.56 -2.57 8.83
N LEU A 372 -4.50 -3.32 8.54
CA LEU A 372 -4.25 -3.83 7.19
C LEU A 372 -5.35 -4.78 6.71
N ALA A 373 -5.90 -5.63 7.59
CA ALA A 373 -7.04 -6.48 7.25
C ALA A 373 -8.28 -5.63 6.96
N ASP A 374 -8.62 -4.69 7.84
CA ASP A 374 -9.75 -3.78 7.66
C ASP A 374 -9.65 -2.99 6.33
N GLN A 375 -8.45 -2.51 5.98
CA GLN A 375 -8.19 -1.80 4.72
C GLN A 375 -8.27 -2.72 3.50
N GLY A 376 -7.77 -3.95 3.58
CA GLY A 376 -7.90 -4.95 2.51
C GLY A 376 -9.36 -5.32 2.22
N GLU A 377 -10.17 -5.51 3.27
CA GLU A 377 -11.62 -5.73 3.13
C GLU A 377 -12.33 -4.53 2.49
N GLU A 378 -11.99 -3.32 2.94
CA GLU A 378 -12.54 -2.10 2.37
C GLU A 378 -12.18 -1.98 0.89
N MET A 379 -10.93 -2.25 0.53
CA MET A 379 -10.44 -2.17 -0.85
C MET A 379 -11.22 -3.11 -1.77
N VAL A 380 -11.41 -4.38 -1.39
CA VAL A 380 -12.22 -5.35 -2.16
C VAL A 380 -13.66 -4.87 -2.32
N SER A 381 -14.27 -4.40 -1.23
CA SER A 381 -15.64 -3.88 -1.23
C SER A 381 -15.79 -2.67 -2.17
N VAL A 382 -14.84 -1.74 -2.14
CA VAL A 382 -14.83 -0.54 -2.97
C VAL A 382 -14.57 -0.89 -4.43
N MET A 383 -13.61 -1.77 -4.76
CA MET A 383 -13.37 -2.25 -6.13
C MET A 383 -14.61 -2.89 -6.75
N ARG A 384 -15.28 -3.77 -6.00
CA ARG A 384 -16.53 -4.42 -6.46
C ARG A 384 -17.62 -3.40 -6.81
N ARG A 385 -17.75 -2.34 -6.00
CA ARG A 385 -18.78 -1.30 -6.17
C ARG A 385 -18.43 -0.26 -7.22
N ALA A 386 -17.15 0.13 -7.32
CA ALA A 386 -16.67 1.20 -8.18
C ALA A 386 -16.40 0.74 -9.63
N CYS A 387 -15.92 -0.49 -9.81
CA CYS A 387 -15.44 -0.98 -11.11
C CYS A 387 -16.47 -1.83 -11.87
N PHE A 388 -17.51 -2.34 -11.19
CA PHE A 388 -18.50 -3.24 -11.81
C PHE A 388 -19.94 -2.74 -11.65
N PHE A 389 -20.11 -1.42 -11.54
CA PHE A 389 -21.44 -0.81 -11.48
C PHE A 389 -22.25 -1.20 -12.73
N GLY A 390 -23.47 -1.72 -12.52
CA GLY A 390 -24.39 -2.07 -13.59
C GLY A 390 -24.10 -3.40 -14.30
N ARG A 391 -23.12 -4.19 -13.82
CA ARG A 391 -22.92 -5.57 -14.27
C ARG A 391 -23.77 -6.55 -13.45
N GLU A 392 -23.85 -7.78 -13.95
CA GLU A 392 -24.55 -8.88 -13.27
C GLU A 392 -24.02 -9.11 -11.85
N LYS A 393 -24.94 -9.48 -10.97
CA LYS A 393 -24.62 -9.84 -9.59
C LYS A 393 -23.64 -11.01 -9.58
N GLY A 394 -22.49 -10.84 -8.94
CA GLY A 394 -21.45 -11.86 -8.82
C GLY A 394 -20.26 -11.68 -9.79
N PHE A 395 -20.37 -10.87 -10.86
CA PHE A 395 -19.24 -10.63 -11.77
C PHE A 395 -18.04 -10.00 -11.04
N GLY A 396 -18.30 -8.94 -10.26
CA GLY A 396 -17.27 -8.30 -9.45
C GLY A 396 -16.72 -9.20 -8.34
N GLU A 397 -17.51 -10.14 -7.82
CA GLU A 397 -17.08 -11.08 -6.77
C GLU A 397 -16.14 -12.16 -7.32
N ARG A 398 -16.36 -12.60 -8.56
CA ARG A 398 -15.45 -13.49 -9.28
C ARG A 398 -14.14 -12.79 -9.62
N ARG A 399 -14.22 -11.55 -10.11
CA ARG A 399 -13.04 -10.76 -10.52
C ARG A 399 -12.18 -10.28 -9.36
N VAL A 400 -12.80 -9.87 -8.26
CA VAL A 400 -12.11 -9.32 -7.09
C VAL A 400 -12.44 -10.18 -5.88
N GLY A 401 -11.53 -11.08 -5.54
CA GLY A 401 -11.62 -12.00 -4.41
C GLY A 401 -10.98 -11.46 -3.14
N LEU A 402 -11.48 -11.92 -2.00
CA LEU A 402 -10.89 -11.73 -0.69
C LEU A 402 -10.58 -13.10 -0.11
N VAL A 403 -9.32 -13.32 0.28
CA VAL A 403 -8.86 -14.54 0.93
C VAL A 403 -8.48 -14.20 2.37
N ARG A 404 -9.00 -14.98 3.31
CA ARG A 404 -8.79 -14.81 4.76
C ARG A 404 -7.95 -15.96 5.31
N ASN A 405 -7.53 -15.82 6.58
CA ASN A 405 -6.78 -16.83 7.34
C ASN A 405 -5.33 -17.03 6.87
N LEU A 406 -4.63 -15.94 6.53
CA LEU A 406 -3.17 -15.97 6.37
C LEU A 406 -2.47 -16.64 7.57
N GLY A 407 -2.92 -16.40 8.80
CA GLY A 407 -2.35 -17.05 10.00
C GLY A 407 -2.55 -18.57 10.10
N VAL A 408 -3.44 -19.18 9.30
CA VAL A 408 -3.58 -20.64 9.18
C VAL A 408 -2.69 -21.20 8.08
N MET A 409 -2.32 -20.39 7.08
CA MET A 409 -1.29 -20.75 6.11
C MET A 409 0.07 -20.68 6.80
N GLY A 410 0.54 -21.82 7.28
CA GLY A 410 1.81 -21.96 7.98
C GLY A 410 2.95 -21.74 7.00
N SER A 411 3.64 -20.60 7.11
CA SER A 411 4.81 -20.17 6.30
C SER A 411 4.50 -19.52 4.95
N GLY A 412 5.42 -18.66 4.50
CA GLY A 412 5.37 -18.03 3.17
C GLY A 412 5.38 -19.02 2.00
N LEU A 413 5.72 -20.30 2.22
CA LEU A 413 5.68 -21.33 1.20
C LEU A 413 4.23 -21.71 0.84
N GLU A 414 3.37 -21.97 1.83
CA GLU A 414 1.96 -22.32 1.58
C GLU A 414 1.21 -21.18 0.88
N LEU A 415 1.50 -19.93 1.26
CA LEU A 415 0.99 -18.76 0.56
C LEU A 415 1.51 -18.67 -0.88
N GLY A 416 2.80 -18.94 -1.08
CA GLY A 416 3.41 -19.02 -2.41
C GLY A 416 2.77 -20.11 -3.26
N GLU A 417 2.38 -21.23 -2.64
CA GLU A 417 1.70 -22.34 -3.31
C GLU A 417 0.26 -22.01 -3.73
N ASP A 418 -0.53 -21.41 -2.83
CA ASP A 418 -1.89 -20.96 -3.16
C ASP A 418 -1.87 -19.90 -4.27
N VAL A 419 -1.03 -18.87 -4.12
CA VAL A 419 -0.92 -17.78 -5.10
C VAL A 419 -0.38 -18.31 -6.43
N GLY A 420 0.65 -19.16 -6.40
CA GLY A 420 1.23 -19.79 -7.58
C GLY A 420 0.23 -20.67 -8.32
N GLY A 421 -0.50 -21.53 -7.62
CA GLY A 421 -1.57 -22.35 -8.20
C GLY A 421 -2.67 -21.50 -8.82
N TRP A 422 -3.06 -20.40 -8.16
CA TRP A 422 -4.06 -19.48 -8.69
C TRP A 422 -3.61 -18.75 -9.96
N PHE A 423 -2.37 -18.23 -9.98
CA PHE A 423 -1.80 -17.62 -11.19
C PHE A 423 -1.66 -18.62 -12.33
N GLY A 424 -1.16 -19.84 -12.05
CA GLY A 424 -1.07 -20.90 -13.06
C GLY A 424 -2.45 -21.21 -13.66
N GLY A 425 -3.49 -21.30 -12.82
CA GLY A 425 -4.87 -21.45 -13.27
C GLY A 425 -5.34 -20.34 -14.23
N ILE A 426 -4.96 -19.09 -13.99
CA ILE A 426 -5.31 -17.96 -14.87
C ILE A 426 -4.47 -17.97 -16.16
N PHE A 427 -3.16 -18.19 -16.07
CA PHE A 427 -2.25 -18.16 -17.21
C PHE A 427 -2.53 -19.29 -18.21
N ASP A 428 -2.86 -20.48 -17.71
CA ASP A 428 -3.26 -21.63 -18.52
C ASP A 428 -4.72 -21.53 -19.03
N GLY A 429 -5.46 -20.51 -18.57
CA GLY A 429 -6.87 -20.32 -18.87
C GLY A 429 -7.78 -21.39 -18.27
N ARG A 430 -7.41 -22.04 -17.15
CA ARG A 430 -8.35 -22.84 -16.34
C ARG A 430 -9.34 -21.96 -15.59
N ILE A 431 -8.94 -20.73 -15.26
CA ILE A 431 -9.78 -19.67 -14.70
C ILE A 431 -10.03 -18.64 -15.80
N ARG A 432 -11.30 -18.48 -16.23
CA ARG A 432 -11.69 -17.61 -17.34
C ARG A 432 -12.85 -16.70 -16.97
N ASP A 433 -12.97 -15.64 -17.76
CA ASP A 433 -14.22 -14.90 -17.94
C ASP A 433 -15.08 -15.76 -18.85
N GLU A 434 -16.22 -16.21 -18.37
CA GLU A 434 -17.14 -17.02 -19.18
C GLU A 434 -17.54 -16.32 -20.50
#